data_AF-A0A6C0DXR4-F1
#
_entry.id   AF-A0A6C0DXR4-F1
#
_cell.length_a   1.000
_cell.length_b   1.000
_cell.length_c   1.000
_cell.angle_alpha   90.00
_cell.angle_beta   90.00
_cell.angle_gamma   90.00
#
_symmetry.space_group_name_H-M   'P 1'
#
loop_
_entity.id
_entity.type
_entity.pdbx_description
1 polymer ?
#
loop_
_entity_poly.entity_id
_entity_poly.type
_entity_poly.pdbx_seq_one_letter_code
_entity_poly.pdbx_strand_id
1 'polypeptide(L)'
;MLKNYLITAMFYLFIGFCNMYHFSKERWNELYNYNPAFKQCIQRIQKNIQRTYFFLKNKRVEPEEETWVCNCSILTTPSMDKPHLQYVENYVFTKECPNGHLHSLIRNSPEPLSESILPIIIFKNKSWDKMIRYIVRLDGNYAPVVYVKSNAKFFTIEYNHPSMNYAIELKLAYEWFMCGNELFSPTFILRMLEYQDEQFIFDEFYTVRIMDSNCEIFEITAKNYLVLTQNAYEIKPFHFFGNVEAETDSSESNEVLIESVVLDEEEDPDTHFVIEGDIDQTI
;
A
#
# COMPACT_ATOMS: atom_id res chain seq x y z
N MET A 1 -16.01 -63.97 -27.76
CA MET A 1 -14.55 -63.88 -28.00
C MET A 1 -14.10 -62.49 -28.44
N LEU A 2 -14.66 -61.91 -29.51
CA LEU A 2 -14.22 -60.60 -30.04
C LEU A 2 -14.20 -59.45 -29.00
N LYS A 3 -15.21 -59.37 -28.12
CA LYS A 3 -15.26 -58.37 -27.03
C LYS A 3 -14.07 -58.47 -26.06
N ASN A 4 -13.64 -59.69 -25.72
CA ASN A 4 -12.53 -59.90 -24.77
C ASN A 4 -11.18 -59.50 -25.39
N TYR A 5 -11.00 -59.75 -26.70
CA TYR A 5 -9.81 -59.28 -27.43
C TYR A 5 -9.76 -57.76 -27.52
N LEU A 6 -10.91 -57.10 -27.78
CA LEU A 6 -10.99 -55.65 -27.83
C LEU A 6 -10.65 -55.01 -26.48
N ILE A 7 -11.22 -55.51 -25.38
CA ILE A 7 -10.94 -55.02 -24.02
C ILE A 7 -9.45 -55.18 -23.68
N THR A 8 -8.88 -56.34 -24.02
CA THR A 8 -7.45 -56.61 -23.77
C THR A 8 -6.55 -55.66 -24.57
N ALA A 9 -6.86 -55.41 -25.85
CA ALA A 9 -6.11 -54.47 -26.68
C ALA A 9 -6.20 -53.02 -26.15
N MET A 10 -7.38 -52.57 -25.73
CA MET A 10 -7.56 -51.25 -25.12
C MET A 10 -6.77 -51.12 -23.81
N PHE A 11 -6.72 -52.18 -23.00
CA PHE A 11 -5.95 -52.18 -21.76
C PHE A 11 -4.43 -52.04 -22.02
N TYR A 12 -3.89 -52.76 -23.01
CA TYR A 12 -2.48 -52.61 -23.39
C TYR A 12 -2.14 -51.23 -23.97
N LEU A 13 -3.04 -50.66 -24.79
CA LEU A 13 -2.88 -49.29 -25.29
C LEU A 13 -2.87 -48.27 -24.14
N PHE A 14 -3.76 -48.45 -23.16
CA PHE A 14 -3.80 -47.60 -21.97
C PHE A 14 -2.51 -47.72 -21.15
N ILE A 15 -2.02 -48.93 -20.87
CA ILE A 15 -0.74 -49.13 -20.18
C ILE A 15 0.41 -48.49 -20.97
N GLY A 16 0.44 -48.66 -22.29
CA GLY A 16 1.45 -48.03 -23.15
C GLY A 16 1.44 -46.51 -23.05
N PHE A 17 0.25 -45.90 -23.07
CA PHE A 17 0.08 -44.46 -22.89
C PHE A 17 0.55 -43.99 -21.52
N CYS A 18 0.17 -44.69 -20.44
CA CYS A 18 0.62 -44.37 -19.08
C CYS A 18 2.15 -44.43 -18.95
N ASN A 19 2.79 -45.45 -19.52
CA ASN A 19 4.25 -45.60 -19.50
C ASN A 19 4.94 -44.47 -20.28
N MET A 20 4.42 -44.10 -21.45
CA MET A 20 4.94 -43.00 -22.26
C MET A 20 4.79 -41.64 -21.54
N TYR A 21 3.65 -41.41 -20.87
CA TYR A 21 3.45 -40.23 -20.04
C TYR A 21 4.46 -40.19 -18.87
N HIS A 22 4.63 -41.31 -18.16
CA HIS A 22 5.56 -41.40 -17.03
C HIS A 22 7.00 -41.12 -17.47
N PHE A 23 7.45 -41.77 -18.54
CA PHE A 23 8.77 -41.57 -19.12
C PHE A 23 8.98 -40.10 -19.53
N SER A 24 8.00 -39.51 -20.20
CA SER A 24 8.08 -38.09 -20.62
C SER A 24 8.16 -37.16 -19.42
N LYS A 25 7.39 -37.42 -18.36
CA LYS A 25 7.38 -36.65 -17.13
C LYS A 25 8.72 -36.75 -16.38
N GLU A 26 9.29 -37.95 -16.29
CA GLU A 26 10.61 -38.15 -15.66
C GLU A 26 11.70 -37.41 -16.43
N ARG A 27 11.75 -37.55 -17.76
CA ARG A 27 12.70 -36.82 -18.60
C ARG A 27 12.55 -35.31 -18.50
N TRP A 28 11.31 -34.82 -18.45
CA TRP A 28 11.04 -33.41 -18.23
C TRP A 28 11.56 -32.92 -16.88
N ASN A 29 11.29 -33.68 -15.81
CA ASN A 29 11.77 -33.36 -14.47
C ASN A 29 13.30 -33.39 -14.38
N GLU A 30 13.95 -34.37 -15.01
CA GLU A 30 15.40 -34.43 -15.12
C GLU A 30 15.95 -33.18 -15.82
N LEU A 31 15.42 -32.84 -17.00
CA LEU A 31 15.85 -31.65 -17.75
C LEU A 31 15.65 -30.37 -16.94
N TYR A 32 14.50 -30.22 -16.28
CA TYR A 32 14.20 -29.04 -15.46
C TYR A 32 15.10 -28.94 -14.22
N ASN A 33 15.40 -30.05 -13.56
CA ASN A 33 16.17 -30.02 -12.31
C ASN A 33 17.68 -29.99 -12.54
N TYR A 34 18.20 -30.67 -13.58
CA TYR A 34 19.64 -30.80 -13.82
C TYR A 34 20.21 -29.78 -14.80
N ASN A 35 19.39 -29.09 -15.60
CA ASN A 35 19.87 -28.07 -16.53
C ASN A 35 19.40 -26.66 -16.11
N PRO A 36 20.27 -25.86 -15.45
CA PRO A 36 19.92 -24.51 -15.00
C PRO A 36 19.49 -23.57 -16.13
N ALA A 37 20.08 -23.68 -17.32
CA ALA A 37 19.72 -22.84 -18.46
C ALA A 37 18.30 -23.16 -18.96
N PHE A 38 17.95 -24.45 -19.03
CA PHE A 38 16.60 -24.89 -19.36
C PHE A 38 15.59 -24.41 -18.31
N LYS A 39 15.91 -24.60 -17.01
CA LYS A 39 15.08 -24.11 -15.91
C LYS A 39 14.81 -22.62 -16.00
N GLN A 40 15.85 -21.81 -16.21
CA GLN A 40 15.71 -20.35 -16.37
C GLN A 40 14.87 -19.99 -17.60
N CYS A 41 15.04 -20.69 -18.71
CA CYS A 41 14.24 -20.47 -19.92
C CYS A 41 12.75 -20.73 -19.65
N ILE A 42 12.42 -21.88 -19.05
CA ILE A 42 11.03 -22.23 -18.69
C ILE A 42 10.45 -21.21 -17.72
N GLN A 43 11.21 -20.81 -16.69
CA GLN A 43 10.76 -19.79 -15.73
C GLN A 43 10.48 -18.43 -16.41
N ARG A 44 11.30 -18.01 -17.38
CA ARG A 44 11.07 -16.79 -18.18
C ARG A 44 9.81 -16.91 -19.04
N ILE A 45 9.60 -18.05 -19.70
CA ILE A 45 8.41 -18.30 -20.52
C ILE A 45 7.15 -18.25 -19.64
N GLN A 46 7.16 -18.96 -18.51
CA GLN A 46 6.04 -18.96 -17.56
C GLN A 46 5.72 -17.56 -17.06
N LYS A 47 6.73 -16.78 -16.69
CA LYS A 47 6.56 -15.38 -16.26
C LYS A 47 5.96 -14.52 -17.37
N ASN A 48 6.43 -14.65 -18.61
CA ASN A 48 5.89 -13.89 -19.73
C ASN A 48 4.43 -14.25 -20.02
N ILE A 49 4.08 -15.53 -19.98
CA ILE A 49 2.68 -15.98 -20.12
C ILE A 49 1.81 -15.37 -19.03
N GLN A 50 2.27 -15.38 -17.77
CA GLN A 50 1.54 -14.77 -16.65
C GLN A 50 1.37 -13.25 -16.85
N ARG A 51 2.42 -12.53 -17.25
CA ARG A 51 2.35 -11.10 -17.53
C ARG A 51 1.36 -10.79 -18.65
N THR A 52 1.38 -11.56 -19.74
CA THR A 52 0.41 -11.41 -20.83
C THR A 52 -1.01 -11.67 -20.36
N TYR A 53 -1.21 -12.70 -19.54
CA TYR A 53 -2.52 -12.99 -18.94
C TYR A 53 -3.04 -11.82 -18.09
N PHE A 54 -2.20 -11.25 -17.22
CA PHE A 54 -2.56 -10.12 -16.38
C PHE A 54 -2.86 -8.86 -17.20
N PHE A 55 -2.08 -8.60 -18.24
CA PHE A 55 -2.33 -7.50 -19.18
C PHE A 55 -3.71 -7.64 -19.87
N LEU A 56 -4.05 -8.84 -20.35
CA LEU A 56 -5.35 -9.10 -20.99
C LEU A 56 -6.53 -8.95 -20.02
N LYS A 57 -6.29 -9.17 -18.72
CA LYS A 57 -7.29 -8.99 -17.66
C LYS A 57 -7.34 -7.58 -17.09
N ASN A 58 -6.49 -6.66 -17.57
CA ASN A 58 -6.31 -5.33 -16.99
C ASN A 58 -6.03 -5.39 -15.47
N LYS A 59 -5.35 -6.45 -15.03
CA LYS A 59 -5.03 -6.69 -13.63
C LYS A 59 -3.67 -6.08 -13.30
N ARG A 60 -3.59 -5.38 -12.18
CA ARG A 60 -2.31 -4.83 -11.71
C ARG A 60 -1.40 -5.92 -11.17
N VAL A 61 -0.10 -5.72 -11.39
CA VAL A 61 0.95 -6.65 -10.98
C VAL A 61 2.03 -5.84 -10.31
N GLU A 62 2.48 -6.32 -9.15
CA GLU A 62 3.55 -5.65 -8.44
C GLU A 62 4.87 -5.78 -9.20
N PRO A 63 5.78 -4.82 -9.05
CA PRO A 63 7.12 -4.96 -9.60
C PRO A 63 7.85 -6.16 -9.01
N GLU A 64 8.74 -6.72 -9.83
CA GLU A 64 9.49 -7.94 -9.53
C GLU A 64 10.67 -7.69 -8.62
N GLU A 65 11.08 -6.44 -8.52
CA GLU A 65 12.12 -5.97 -7.63
C GLU A 65 11.79 -6.36 -6.19
N GLU A 66 12.84 -6.80 -5.50
CA GLU A 66 12.73 -7.29 -4.12
C GLU A 66 12.51 -6.12 -3.14
N THR A 67 12.97 -4.93 -3.52
CA THR A 67 12.87 -3.72 -2.71
C THR A 67 12.32 -2.56 -3.54
N TRP A 68 11.21 -2.00 -3.09
CA TRP A 68 10.58 -0.83 -3.71
C TRP A 68 9.74 -0.05 -2.69
N VAL A 69 9.55 1.23 -2.99
CA VAL A 69 8.57 2.11 -2.35
C VAL A 69 7.48 2.37 -3.37
N CYS A 70 6.21 2.29 -2.96
CA CYS A 70 5.06 2.59 -3.80
C CYS A 70 4.23 3.67 -3.12
N ASN A 71 4.05 4.82 -3.78
CA ASN A 71 3.06 5.81 -3.37
C ASN A 71 1.74 5.45 -4.07
N CYS A 72 0.72 5.14 -3.27
CA CYS A 72 -0.62 4.81 -3.75
C CYS A 72 -1.58 5.93 -3.37
N SER A 73 -2.38 6.38 -4.31
CA SER A 73 -3.34 7.48 -4.10
C SER A 73 -4.62 7.25 -4.88
N ILE A 74 -5.74 7.72 -4.35
CA ILE A 74 -7.01 7.80 -5.09
C ILE A 74 -7.18 9.25 -5.56
N LEU A 75 -7.31 9.46 -6.85
CA LEU A 75 -7.61 10.78 -7.42
C LEU A 75 -9.11 10.89 -7.68
N THR A 76 -9.70 11.99 -7.27
CA THR A 76 -11.06 12.37 -7.67
C THR A 76 -10.98 13.31 -8.84
N THR A 77 -11.46 12.90 -10.02
CA THR A 77 -11.69 13.85 -11.10
C THR A 77 -13.09 14.46 -10.93
N PRO A 78 -13.21 15.80 -10.90
CA PRO A 78 -14.51 16.45 -10.82
C PRO A 78 -15.29 16.15 -12.11
N SER A 79 -16.44 15.50 -11.96
CA SER A 79 -17.39 15.21 -13.05
C SER A 79 -18.77 15.68 -12.62
N MET A 80 -19.58 16.11 -13.59
CA MET A 80 -20.87 16.76 -13.35
C MET A 80 -21.92 15.84 -12.69
N ASP A 81 -21.79 14.52 -12.82
CA ASP A 81 -22.78 13.57 -12.29
C ASP A 81 -22.27 12.74 -11.10
N LYS A 82 -21.04 12.20 -11.17
CA LYS A 82 -20.37 11.45 -10.08
C LYS A 82 -18.85 11.57 -10.19
N PRO A 83 -18.12 11.85 -9.09
CA PRO A 83 -16.66 11.89 -9.11
C PRO A 83 -16.12 10.54 -9.58
N HIS A 84 -15.25 10.56 -10.59
CA HIS A 84 -14.59 9.34 -11.04
C HIS A 84 -13.34 9.15 -10.18
N LEU A 85 -13.32 8.06 -9.41
CA LEU A 85 -12.19 7.65 -8.58
C LEU A 85 -11.18 6.92 -9.46
N GLN A 86 -9.97 7.47 -9.56
CA GLN A 86 -8.87 6.85 -10.28
C GLN A 86 -7.79 6.40 -9.30
N TYR A 87 -7.47 5.10 -9.34
CA TYR A 87 -6.36 4.56 -8.57
C TYR A 87 -5.02 4.78 -9.27
N VAL A 88 -4.07 5.38 -8.57
CA VAL A 88 -2.73 5.70 -9.08
C VAL A 88 -1.66 5.12 -8.15
N GLU A 89 -0.63 4.53 -8.75
CA GLU A 89 0.54 3.98 -8.07
C GLU A 89 1.81 4.49 -8.73
N ASN A 90 2.76 4.97 -7.93
CA ASN A 90 4.09 5.39 -8.37
C ASN A 90 5.15 4.59 -7.63
N TYR A 91 5.99 3.87 -8.38
CA TYR A 91 7.04 3.02 -7.81
C TYR A 91 8.41 3.69 -7.88
N VAL A 92 9.15 3.59 -6.77
CA VAL A 92 10.56 3.96 -6.66
C VAL A 92 11.35 2.72 -6.28
N PHE A 93 12.32 2.36 -7.12
CA PHE A 93 13.17 1.19 -6.93
C PHE A 93 14.45 1.57 -6.21
N THR A 94 14.86 0.77 -5.24
CA THR A 94 16.16 0.92 -4.58
C THR A 94 16.83 -0.44 -4.43
N LYS A 95 18.16 -0.47 -4.56
CA LYS A 95 18.94 -1.71 -4.45
C LYS A 95 19.07 -2.17 -2.99
N GLU A 96 19.13 -1.23 -2.05
CA GLU A 96 19.27 -1.52 -0.62
C GLU A 96 18.63 -0.38 0.18
N CYS A 97 17.92 -0.72 1.25
CA CYS A 97 17.54 0.24 2.27
C CYS A 97 18.05 -0.29 3.61
N PRO A 98 19.22 0.19 4.07
CA PRO A 98 19.70 -0.11 5.41
C PRO A 98 18.65 0.39 6.42
N ASN A 99 18.32 -0.44 7.40
CA ASN A 99 17.42 -0.12 8.51
C ASN A 99 17.76 1.28 9.05
N GLY A 100 16.89 2.26 8.80
CA GLY A 100 17.10 3.67 9.17
C GLY A 100 16.90 4.70 8.03
N HIS A 101 17.02 4.30 6.76
CA HIS A 101 16.83 5.22 5.62
C HIS A 101 15.40 5.23 5.06
N LEU A 102 14.46 4.51 5.69
CA LEU A 102 13.07 4.52 5.28
C LEU A 102 12.47 5.94 5.37
N HIS A 103 12.79 6.69 6.42
CA HIS A 103 12.36 8.09 6.54
C HIS A 103 12.94 8.97 5.42
N SER A 104 14.18 8.75 4.99
CA SER A 104 14.75 9.49 3.85
C SER A 104 14.12 9.07 2.52
N LEU A 105 13.80 7.79 2.33
CA LEU A 105 13.12 7.31 1.13
C LEU A 105 11.68 7.80 1.04
N ILE A 106 10.97 7.84 2.18
CA ILE A 106 9.63 8.42 2.27
C ILE A 106 9.68 9.92 2.01
N ARG A 107 10.63 10.64 2.63
CA ARG A 107 10.81 12.09 2.40
C ARG A 107 11.17 12.41 0.94
N ASN A 108 11.93 11.54 0.28
CA ASN A 108 12.31 11.70 -1.12
C ASN A 108 11.33 11.04 -2.09
N SER A 109 10.27 10.40 -1.58
CA SER A 109 9.20 9.86 -2.41
C SER A 109 8.52 11.04 -3.13
N PRO A 110 8.06 10.85 -4.38
CA PRO A 110 7.22 11.86 -5.03
C PRO A 110 6.09 12.23 -4.08
N GLU A 111 5.91 13.54 -3.87
CA GLU A 111 4.79 14.02 -3.08
C GLU A 111 3.48 13.45 -3.63
N PRO A 112 2.54 13.11 -2.75
CA PRO A 112 1.23 12.69 -3.19
C PRO A 112 0.64 13.83 -4.02
N LEU A 113 -0.08 13.48 -5.08
CA LEU A 113 -0.76 14.47 -5.90
C LEU A 113 -1.67 15.31 -5.00
N SER A 114 -1.65 16.64 -5.17
CA SER A 114 -2.35 17.61 -4.31
C SER A 114 -3.86 17.38 -4.18
N GLU A 115 -4.44 16.60 -5.09
CA GLU A 115 -5.86 16.23 -5.16
C GLU A 115 -6.12 14.78 -4.69
N SER A 116 -5.14 14.12 -4.08
CA SER A 116 -5.27 12.73 -3.66
C SER A 116 -6.03 12.57 -2.36
N ILE A 117 -7.00 11.67 -2.38
CA ILE A 117 -7.62 11.13 -1.18
C ILE A 117 -6.71 10.00 -0.67
N LEU A 118 -6.25 10.14 0.57
CA LEU A 118 -5.62 9.09 1.35
C LEU A 118 -4.39 8.45 0.69
N PRO A 119 -3.33 9.21 0.44
CA PRO A 119 -2.11 8.61 -0.02
C PRO A 119 -1.55 7.66 1.06
N ILE A 120 -1.28 6.42 0.65
CA ILE A 120 -0.55 5.45 1.46
C ILE A 120 0.79 5.15 0.79
N ILE A 121 1.85 5.11 1.58
CA ILE A 121 3.15 4.65 1.09
C ILE A 121 3.35 3.22 1.52
N ILE A 122 3.55 2.34 0.55
CA ILE A 122 3.86 0.93 0.76
C ILE A 122 5.35 0.73 0.52
N PHE A 123 6.05 0.25 1.54
CA PHE A 123 7.45 -0.12 1.41
C PHE A 123 7.58 -1.63 1.44
N LYS A 124 8.13 -2.22 0.38
CA LYS A 124 8.54 -3.62 0.31
C LYS A 124 10.06 -3.69 0.41
N ASN A 125 10.56 -4.52 1.32
CA ASN A 125 12.01 -4.77 1.45
C ASN A 125 12.26 -6.25 1.71
N LYS A 126 13.24 -6.79 1.00
CA LYS A 126 13.85 -8.08 1.30
C LYS A 126 15.09 -7.87 2.16
N SER A 127 14.90 -7.93 3.47
CA SER A 127 16.02 -7.85 4.42
C SER A 127 16.28 -9.23 5.00
N TRP A 128 17.50 -9.75 4.81
CA TRP A 128 18.02 -10.92 5.53
C TRP A 128 17.09 -12.15 5.49
N ASP A 129 16.57 -12.47 4.29
CA ASP A 129 15.65 -13.59 3.99
C ASP A 129 14.17 -13.40 4.37
N LYS A 130 13.76 -12.19 4.80
CA LYS A 130 12.36 -11.88 5.10
C LYS A 130 11.85 -10.73 4.24
N MET A 131 10.73 -10.99 3.56
CA MET A 131 9.95 -9.96 2.89
C MET A 131 9.09 -9.24 3.94
N ILE A 132 9.12 -7.91 3.95
CA ILE A 132 8.32 -7.11 4.87
C ILE A 132 7.62 -6.01 4.09
N ARG A 133 6.37 -5.70 4.47
CA ARG A 133 5.60 -4.58 3.94
C ARG A 133 5.19 -3.62 5.06
N TYR A 134 5.44 -2.34 4.84
CA TYR A 134 5.00 -1.27 5.74
C TYR A 134 4.05 -0.31 5.04
N ILE A 135 3.04 0.14 5.76
CA ILE A 135 2.11 1.19 5.33
C ILE A 135 2.37 2.43 6.18
N VAL A 136 2.63 3.56 5.52
CA VAL A 136 2.84 4.84 6.20
C VAL A 136 1.86 5.87 5.64
N ARG A 137 1.19 6.59 6.54
CA ARG A 137 0.35 7.76 6.21
C ARG A 137 1.21 9.01 6.09
N LEU A 138 0.79 9.90 5.18
CA LEU A 138 1.40 11.21 4.95
C LEU A 138 0.69 12.32 5.75
N ASP A 139 0.18 12.03 6.94
CA ASP A 139 -0.41 13.02 7.85
C ASP A 139 0.65 13.82 8.64
N GLY A 140 1.91 13.72 8.24
CA GLY A 140 3.03 14.48 8.81
C GLY A 140 3.62 13.89 10.09
N ASN A 141 2.94 12.96 10.76
CA ASN A 141 3.43 12.28 11.96
C ASN A 141 3.98 10.89 11.63
N TYR A 142 5.21 10.88 11.12
CA TYR A 142 5.95 9.63 10.91
C TYR A 142 6.31 9.00 12.26
N ALA A 143 5.49 8.07 12.74
CA ALA A 143 5.93 7.17 13.80
C ALA A 143 7.21 6.44 13.32
N PRO A 144 8.22 6.23 14.17
CA PRO A 144 9.41 5.49 13.80
C PRO A 144 8.98 4.10 13.31
N VAL A 145 9.50 3.67 12.18
CA VAL A 145 9.14 2.34 11.65
C VAL A 145 9.73 1.28 12.56
N VAL A 146 8.84 0.63 13.32
CA VAL A 146 9.18 -0.43 14.26
C VAL A 146 9.16 -1.76 13.52
N TYR A 147 10.33 -2.39 13.35
CA TYR A 147 10.48 -3.70 12.69
C TYR A 147 9.97 -4.89 13.50
N VAL A 148 8.74 -4.82 13.99
CA VAL A 148 8.12 -5.85 14.86
C VAL A 148 6.93 -6.47 14.16
N LYS A 149 6.89 -7.80 14.12
CA LYS A 149 5.76 -8.55 13.57
C LYS A 149 4.56 -8.48 14.51
N SER A 150 3.38 -8.35 13.94
CA SER A 150 2.13 -8.56 14.64
C SER A 150 1.80 -10.06 14.70
N ASN A 151 1.27 -10.50 15.84
CA ASN A 151 0.71 -11.84 16.01
C ASN A 151 -0.78 -11.91 15.63
N ALA A 152 -1.39 -10.80 15.21
CA ALA A 152 -2.75 -10.79 14.70
C ALA A 152 -2.86 -11.75 13.50
N LYS A 153 -4.00 -12.42 13.36
CA LYS A 153 -4.32 -13.29 12.23
C LYS A 153 -5.77 -13.10 11.83
N PHE A 154 -5.99 -13.12 10.52
CA PHE A 154 -7.32 -13.10 9.94
C PHE A 154 -7.50 -14.41 9.16
N PHE A 155 -8.58 -15.13 9.43
CA PHE A 155 -8.90 -16.37 8.71
C PHE A 155 -9.58 -16.07 7.38
N THR A 156 -10.52 -15.12 7.39
CA THR A 156 -11.22 -14.67 6.18
C THR A 156 -11.33 -13.16 6.17
N ILE A 157 -11.24 -12.59 4.98
CA ILE A 157 -11.42 -11.17 4.70
C ILE A 157 -12.27 -11.12 3.43
N GLU A 158 -13.49 -10.60 3.54
CA GLU A 158 -14.47 -10.60 2.46
C GLU A 158 -14.89 -9.15 2.17
N TYR A 159 -14.61 -8.68 0.95
CA TYR A 159 -15.15 -7.42 0.45
C TYR A 159 -16.59 -7.62 -0.04
N ASN A 160 -17.49 -6.74 0.40
CA ASN A 160 -18.89 -6.76 0.05
C ASN A 160 -19.33 -5.36 -0.39
N HIS A 161 -20.26 -5.32 -1.35
CA HIS A 161 -20.85 -4.07 -1.80
C HIS A 161 -22.36 -4.29 -2.03
N PRO A 162 -23.26 -3.40 -1.57
CA PRO A 162 -24.72 -3.60 -1.69
C PRO A 162 -25.21 -3.81 -3.13
N SER A 163 -24.57 -3.15 -4.09
CA SER A 163 -24.84 -3.31 -5.52
C SER A 163 -24.18 -4.53 -6.18
N MET A 164 -23.50 -5.39 -5.41
CA MET A 164 -22.90 -6.63 -5.87
C MET A 164 -23.61 -7.83 -5.23
N ASN A 165 -23.83 -8.90 -6.00
CA ASN A 165 -24.49 -10.12 -5.54
C ASN A 165 -23.52 -11.22 -5.08
N TYR A 166 -22.22 -10.90 -4.98
CA TYR A 166 -21.18 -11.79 -4.48
C TYR A 166 -20.16 -11.00 -3.67
N ALA A 167 -19.47 -11.70 -2.77
CA ALA A 167 -18.34 -11.19 -2.01
C ALA A 167 -17.03 -11.51 -2.74
N ILE A 168 -16.02 -10.65 -2.59
CA ILE A 168 -14.66 -10.91 -3.07
C ILE A 168 -13.78 -11.29 -1.89
N GLU A 169 -13.17 -12.47 -1.93
CA GLU A 169 -12.18 -12.89 -0.93
C GLU A 169 -10.87 -12.10 -1.12
N LEU A 170 -10.50 -11.34 -0.10
CA LEU A 170 -9.31 -10.51 -0.07
C LEU A 170 -8.14 -11.28 0.57
N LYS A 171 -7.13 -11.63 -0.25
CA LYS A 171 -5.97 -12.41 0.22
C LYS A 171 -4.87 -11.50 0.76
N LEU A 172 -4.68 -11.53 2.08
CA LEU A 172 -3.63 -10.79 2.76
C LEU A 172 -2.40 -11.67 3.02
N ALA A 173 -1.27 -11.30 2.43
CA ALA A 173 -0.01 -12.00 2.62
C ALA A 173 0.60 -11.73 4.02
N TYR A 174 1.43 -12.65 4.53
CA TYR A 174 1.97 -12.56 5.90
C TYR A 174 2.88 -11.33 6.08
N GLU A 175 3.43 -10.80 4.99
CA GLU A 175 4.32 -9.64 4.97
C GLU A 175 3.64 -8.35 5.44
N TRP A 176 2.30 -8.31 5.42
CA TRP A 176 1.50 -7.18 5.90
C TRP A 176 1.30 -7.15 7.42
N PHE A 177 1.63 -8.23 8.13
CA PHE A 177 1.40 -8.35 9.57
C PHE A 177 2.57 -7.76 10.38
N MET A 178 2.75 -6.44 10.27
CA MET A 178 3.72 -5.66 11.04
C MET A 178 3.02 -4.71 11.99
N CYS A 179 3.56 -4.54 13.20
CA CYS A 179 3.05 -3.57 14.16
C CYS A 179 3.08 -2.17 13.57
N GLY A 180 1.98 -1.43 13.77
CA GLY A 180 1.78 -0.09 13.23
C GLY A 180 1.23 -0.06 11.80
N ASN A 181 1.15 -1.19 11.08
CA ASN A 181 0.55 -1.18 9.75
C ASN A 181 -0.93 -0.83 9.82
N GLU A 182 -1.31 0.12 8.96
CA GLU A 182 -2.69 0.54 8.74
C GLU A 182 -3.32 -0.25 7.60
N LEU A 183 -4.03 -1.32 7.93
CA LEU A 183 -4.69 -2.18 6.97
C LEU A 183 -6.12 -1.71 6.69
N PHE A 184 -6.58 -2.04 5.49
CA PHE A 184 -7.97 -1.86 5.06
C PHE A 184 -8.49 -0.42 5.10
N SER A 185 -7.59 0.57 4.99
CA SER A 185 -7.98 1.91 4.58
C SER A 185 -8.58 1.87 3.15
N PRO A 186 -9.39 2.87 2.74
CA PRO A 186 -9.98 2.89 1.39
C PRO A 186 -8.97 2.69 0.26
N THR A 187 -7.82 3.36 0.33
CA THR A 187 -6.73 3.20 -0.65
C THR A 187 -6.12 1.81 -0.64
N PHE A 188 -6.00 1.19 0.54
CA PHE A 188 -5.52 -0.19 0.66
C PHE A 188 -6.53 -1.19 0.08
N ILE A 189 -7.83 -1.00 0.34
CA ILE A 189 -8.89 -1.84 -0.23
C ILE A 189 -8.92 -1.72 -1.75
N LEU A 190 -8.91 -0.50 -2.29
CA LEU A 190 -8.89 -0.28 -3.74
C LEU A 190 -7.66 -0.93 -4.38
N ARG A 191 -6.48 -0.82 -3.74
CA ARG A 191 -5.29 -1.57 -4.17
C ARG A 191 -5.58 -3.07 -4.21
N MET A 192 -6.13 -3.66 -3.16
CA MET A 192 -6.40 -5.10 -3.17
C MET A 192 -7.35 -5.52 -4.29
N LEU A 193 -8.38 -4.71 -4.57
CA LEU A 193 -9.36 -4.94 -5.63
C LEU A 193 -8.75 -4.83 -7.03
N GLU A 194 -7.81 -3.92 -7.26
CA GLU A 194 -7.09 -3.78 -8.54
C GLU A 194 -6.12 -4.95 -8.83
N TYR A 195 -5.81 -5.76 -7.81
CA TYR A 195 -4.85 -6.87 -7.87
C TYR A 195 -5.52 -8.25 -7.85
N GLN A 196 -6.83 -8.32 -8.01
CA GLN A 196 -7.61 -9.55 -8.12
C GLN A 196 -8.37 -9.59 -9.48
N ASP A 197 -9.03 -10.70 -9.80
CA ASP A 197 -9.56 -10.97 -11.15
C ASP A 197 -11.09 -10.73 -11.30
N GLU A 198 -11.81 -10.58 -10.20
CA GLU A 198 -13.26 -10.34 -10.14
C GLU A 198 -13.60 -8.87 -10.44
N GLN A 199 -14.79 -8.64 -10.96
CA GLN A 199 -15.31 -7.27 -11.12
C GLN A 199 -15.73 -6.71 -9.76
N PHE A 200 -15.60 -5.40 -9.57
CA PHE A 200 -15.97 -4.77 -8.32
C PHE A 200 -16.57 -3.39 -8.55
N ILE A 201 -17.39 -2.96 -7.59
CA ILE A 201 -17.86 -1.58 -7.46
C ILE A 201 -17.19 -1.04 -6.20
N PHE A 202 -16.53 0.11 -6.29
CA PHE A 202 -15.84 0.75 -5.18
C PHE A 202 -16.40 2.16 -4.97
N ASP A 203 -17.04 2.36 -3.81
CA ASP A 203 -17.52 3.65 -3.32
C ASP A 203 -17.50 3.65 -1.77
N GLU A 204 -18.24 4.53 -1.09
CA GLU A 204 -18.25 4.60 0.37
C GLU A 204 -19.17 3.57 1.06
N PHE A 205 -19.99 2.84 0.28
CA PHE A 205 -21.01 1.92 0.79
C PHE A 205 -20.53 0.48 0.92
N TYR A 206 -19.28 0.19 0.56
CA TYR A 206 -18.73 -1.15 0.78
C TYR A 206 -18.54 -1.46 2.27
N THR A 207 -18.54 -2.75 2.56
CA THR A 207 -18.11 -3.28 3.85
C THR A 207 -17.05 -4.36 3.62
N VAL A 208 -16.14 -4.49 4.58
CA VAL A 208 -15.18 -5.60 4.62
C VAL A 208 -15.44 -6.38 5.89
N ARG A 209 -15.82 -7.64 5.70
CA ARG A 209 -16.14 -8.57 6.78
C ARG A 209 -14.92 -9.43 7.08
N ILE A 210 -14.49 -9.44 8.33
CA ILE A 210 -13.24 -10.06 8.75
C ILE A 210 -13.55 -11.06 9.87
N MET A 211 -13.02 -12.28 9.74
CA MET A 211 -12.97 -13.27 10.81
C MET A 211 -11.54 -13.33 11.37
N ASP A 212 -11.38 -13.06 12.66
CA ASP A 212 -10.07 -13.05 13.32
C ASP A 212 -9.67 -14.45 13.86
N SER A 213 -8.49 -14.52 14.50
CA SER A 213 -8.01 -15.76 15.15
C SER A 213 -8.86 -16.26 16.32
N ASN A 214 -9.69 -15.40 16.91
CA ASN A 214 -10.61 -15.76 17.98
C ASN A 214 -11.98 -16.20 17.44
N CYS A 215 -12.10 -16.33 16.11
CA CYS A 215 -13.36 -16.62 15.41
C CYS A 215 -14.42 -15.53 15.60
N GLU A 216 -14.01 -14.33 15.99
CA GLU A 216 -14.90 -13.17 16.06
C GLU A 216 -15.03 -12.56 14.66
N ILE A 217 -16.27 -12.25 14.29
CA ILE A 217 -16.60 -11.64 13.01
C ILE A 217 -16.95 -10.18 13.26
N PHE A 218 -16.28 -9.28 12.57
CA PHE A 218 -16.57 -7.86 12.60
C PHE A 218 -16.52 -7.27 11.19
N GLU A 219 -17.09 -6.09 11.03
CA GLU A 219 -17.14 -5.38 9.76
C GLU A 219 -16.48 -4.01 9.89
N ILE A 220 -15.71 -3.67 8.87
CA ILE A 220 -15.15 -2.34 8.66
C ILE A 220 -15.78 -1.75 7.41
N THR A 221 -15.85 -0.42 7.36
CA THR A 221 -16.48 0.37 6.29
C THR A 221 -15.47 1.36 5.75
N ALA A 222 -15.82 2.13 4.71
CA ALA A 222 -14.97 3.21 4.22
C ALA A 222 -14.61 4.28 5.28
N LYS A 223 -15.29 4.28 6.44
CA LYS A 223 -15.10 5.22 7.56
C LYS A 223 -14.16 4.72 8.65
N ASN A 224 -13.55 3.56 8.50
CA ASN A 224 -12.60 3.05 9.50
C ASN A 224 -11.55 2.16 8.85
N TYR A 225 -10.49 1.88 9.61
CA TYR A 225 -9.37 1.04 9.19
C TYR A 225 -8.76 0.34 10.40
N LEU A 226 -7.91 -0.66 10.16
CA LEU A 226 -7.24 -1.40 11.22
C LEU A 226 -5.81 -0.93 11.41
N VAL A 227 -5.39 -0.77 12.66
CA VAL A 227 -3.97 -0.62 13.03
C VAL A 227 -3.52 -1.87 13.75
N LEU A 228 -2.51 -2.55 13.22
CA LEU A 228 -1.96 -3.74 13.85
C LEU A 228 -1.12 -3.40 15.08
N THR A 229 -1.35 -4.11 16.18
CA THR A 229 -0.50 -4.07 17.37
C THR A 229 0.29 -5.38 17.48
N GLN A 230 1.12 -5.55 18.51
CA GLN A 230 1.94 -6.76 18.65
C GLN A 230 1.11 -8.04 18.75
N ASN A 231 -0.05 -7.99 19.40
CA ASN A 231 -0.87 -9.18 19.66
C ASN A 231 -2.30 -9.08 19.15
N ALA A 232 -2.73 -7.92 18.64
CA ALA A 232 -4.10 -7.66 18.25
C ALA A 232 -4.16 -6.58 17.16
N TYR A 233 -5.30 -5.91 17.04
CA TYR A 233 -5.53 -4.78 16.16
C TYR A 233 -6.48 -3.78 16.83
N GLU A 234 -6.43 -2.53 16.38
CA GLU A 234 -7.34 -1.47 16.79
C GLU A 234 -8.12 -0.98 15.57
N ILE A 235 -9.44 -0.83 15.70
CA ILE A 235 -10.27 -0.18 14.68
C ILE A 235 -10.19 1.33 14.95
N LYS A 236 -9.69 2.09 13.98
CA LYS A 236 -9.61 3.55 14.06
C LYS A 236 -10.60 4.20 13.10
N PRO A 237 -11.29 5.28 13.54
CA PRO A 237 -12.15 6.03 12.65
C PRO A 237 -11.34 6.74 11.58
N PHE A 238 -12.00 6.97 10.46
CA PHE A 238 -11.49 7.71 9.34
C PHE A 238 -12.59 8.59 8.76
N HIS A 239 -12.27 9.85 8.51
CA HIS A 239 -13.17 10.80 7.87
C HIS A 239 -12.92 10.76 6.36
N PHE A 240 -13.79 10.05 5.64
CA PHE A 240 -13.89 10.14 4.20
C PHE A 240 -14.39 11.56 3.87
N PHE A 241 -13.50 12.43 3.38
CA PHE A 241 -13.88 13.81 3.05
C PHE A 241 -14.75 13.80 1.79
N GLY A 242 -16.05 13.76 2.03
CA GLY A 242 -17.13 13.94 1.05
C GLY A 242 -18.20 14.83 1.66
N ASN A 243 -17.80 16.04 2.04
CA ASN A 243 -18.59 17.25 2.14
C ASN A 243 -17.65 18.36 2.62
N VAL A 244 -17.09 19.12 1.67
CA VAL A 244 -16.80 20.53 1.96
C VAL A 244 -18.16 21.19 2.06
N GLU A 245 -18.84 21.00 3.20
CA GLU A 245 -19.77 22.02 3.64
C GLU A 245 -18.90 23.23 3.88
N ALA A 246 -19.13 24.26 3.07
CA ALA A 246 -18.59 25.56 3.34
C ALA A 246 -18.92 25.90 4.79
N GLU A 247 -17.89 25.95 5.65
CA GLU A 247 -17.97 26.74 6.86
C GLU A 247 -18.14 28.19 6.41
N THR A 248 -19.39 28.56 6.12
CA THR A 248 -19.83 29.93 6.29
C THR A 248 -19.84 30.19 7.79
N ASP A 249 -18.65 30.49 8.32
CA ASP A 249 -18.52 31.06 9.64
C ASP A 249 -18.93 32.53 9.51
N SER A 250 -20.24 32.73 9.60
CA SER A 250 -20.83 34.05 9.74
C SER A 250 -20.59 34.54 11.16
N SER A 251 -19.75 35.57 11.25
CA SER A 251 -19.72 36.63 12.26
C SER A 251 -19.52 36.23 13.74
N GLU A 252 -18.43 36.69 14.34
CA GLU A 252 -18.49 37.93 15.13
C GLU A 252 -17.08 38.42 15.51
N SER A 253 -16.76 39.62 15.02
CA SER A 253 -15.64 40.45 15.43
C SER A 253 -15.81 40.88 16.89
N ASN A 254 -14.89 40.48 17.77
CA ASN A 254 -14.65 41.15 19.04
C ASN A 254 -13.25 41.77 19.01
N GLU A 255 -13.18 43.02 18.57
CA GLU A 255 -12.13 43.94 18.99
C GLU A 255 -12.29 44.17 20.50
N VAL A 256 -11.32 43.73 21.28
CA VAL A 256 -11.15 44.18 22.66
C VAL A 256 -9.90 45.03 22.73
N LEU A 257 -10.14 46.33 22.87
CA LEU A 257 -9.24 47.37 23.32
C LEU A 257 -8.44 46.91 24.54
N ILE A 258 -7.11 47.08 24.52
CA ILE A 258 -6.34 47.24 25.75
C ILE A 258 -5.71 48.63 25.75
N GLU A 259 -6.17 49.38 26.75
CA GLU A 259 -5.76 50.71 27.18
C GLU A 259 -4.25 50.90 27.30
N SER A 260 -3.87 52.11 26.90
CA SER A 260 -2.69 52.84 27.33
C SER A 260 -2.54 52.90 28.85
N VAL A 261 -1.34 52.61 29.35
CA VAL A 261 -0.86 53.09 30.65
C VAL A 261 0.49 53.78 30.44
N VAL A 262 0.48 55.06 30.81
CA VAL A 262 1.56 56.06 30.86
C VAL A 262 2.48 55.78 32.06
N LEU A 263 3.64 56.47 32.07
CA LEU A 263 4.59 56.80 33.17
C LEU A 263 5.99 56.20 32.88
N ASP A 264 7.11 56.92 32.84
CA ASP A 264 7.42 58.32 33.18
C ASP A 264 8.66 58.81 32.42
N GLU A 265 8.71 60.11 32.16
CA GLU A 265 9.88 60.88 31.74
C GLU A 265 10.82 61.12 32.95
N GLU A 266 12.13 60.98 32.78
CA GLU A 266 13.11 61.83 33.46
C GLU A 266 14.22 62.23 32.48
N GLU A 267 14.53 63.53 32.50
CA GLU A 267 15.42 64.29 31.62
C GLU A 267 16.90 64.23 32.06
N ASP A 268 17.80 64.26 31.04
CA ASP A 268 19.04 65.07 30.92
C ASP A 268 20.25 64.89 31.87
N PRO A 269 21.44 65.48 31.56
CA PRO A 269 22.02 65.93 30.27
C PRO A 269 23.52 65.58 30.08
N ASP A 270 24.04 65.85 28.89
CA ASP A 270 25.42 66.26 28.56
C ASP A 270 26.63 65.50 29.14
N THR A 271 27.39 64.86 28.24
CA THR A 271 28.86 64.95 28.30
C THR A 271 29.48 64.83 26.90
N HIS A 272 29.95 65.98 26.42
CA HIS A 272 30.94 66.11 25.36
C HIS A 272 32.19 65.26 25.64
N PHE A 273 32.64 64.47 24.67
CA PHE A 273 34.07 64.25 24.43
C PHE A 273 34.36 64.19 22.94
N VAL A 274 34.95 65.29 22.45
CA VAL A 274 35.69 65.38 21.19
C VAL A 274 37.09 64.86 21.47
N ILE A 275 37.58 63.89 20.69
CA ILE A 275 39.01 63.76 20.39
C ILE A 275 39.16 63.37 18.90
N GLU A 276 39.81 64.27 18.17
CA GLU A 276 40.34 64.12 16.82
C GLU A 276 41.47 63.08 16.76
N GLY A 277 41.65 62.46 15.59
CA GLY A 277 42.85 61.68 15.30
C GLY A 277 42.79 61.00 13.93
N ASP A 278 43.16 61.73 12.89
CA ASP A 278 43.63 61.18 11.62
C ASP A 278 44.75 60.14 11.85
N ILE A 279 44.88 59.16 10.93
CA ILE A 279 46.12 58.90 10.15
C ILE A 279 45.96 57.59 9.33
N ASP A 280 46.20 57.77 8.03
CA ASP A 280 46.77 56.91 6.98
C ASP A 280 46.10 55.66 6.38
N GLN A 281 45.86 55.84 5.08
CA GLN A 281 46.06 54.94 3.95
C GLN A 281 47.16 53.88 4.15
N THR A 282 46.95 52.63 3.72
CA THR A 282 47.60 52.05 2.52
C THR A 282 47.29 50.55 2.32
N ILE A 283 47.11 50.21 1.03
CA ILE A 283 47.06 48.89 0.34
C ILE A 283 45.70 48.17 0.35
#